data_AF-A0A4Q6AC87-F1
#
_entry.id   AF-A0A4Q6AC87-F1
#
_cell.length_a   1.000
_cell.length_b   1.000
_cell.length_c   1.000
_cell.angle_alpha   90.00
_cell.angle_beta   90.00
_cell.angle_gamma   90.00
#
_symmetry.space_group_name_H-M   'P 1'
#
loop_
_entity.id
_entity.type
_entity.pdbx_description
1 polymer ?
#
loop_
_entity_poly.entity_id
_entity_poly.type
_entity_poly.pdbx_seq_one_letter_code
_entity_poly.pdbx_strand_id
1 'polypeptide(L)' 'MKIFLIGFMGCGKTHWGRELSQKLQIPFFDLDSLIEER' A
#
# COMPACT_ATOMS: atom_id res chain seq x y z
N MET A 1 -1.47 -11.29 -9.34
CA MET A 1 -1.68 -11.58 -7.90
C MET A 1 -1.98 -10.26 -7.20
N LYS A 2 -2.90 -10.22 -6.22
CA LYS A 2 -3.20 -9.01 -5.44
C LYS A 2 -2.82 -9.25 -3.97
N ILE A 3 -2.11 -8.30 -3.37
CA ILE A 3 -1.71 -8.32 -1.95
C ILE A 3 -2.39 -7.14 -1.27
N PHE A 4 -3.06 -7.39 -0.14
CA PHE A 4 -3.73 -6.36 0.65
C PHE A 4 -3.08 -6.27 2.02
N LEU A 5 -2.63 -5.07 2.38
CA LEU A 5 -2.13 -4.77 3.72
C LEU A 5 -3.28 -4.23 4.58
N ILE A 6 -3.58 -4.91 5.68
CA ILE A 6 -4.65 -4.56 6.61
C ILE A 6 -4.08 -4.23 8.00
N GLY A 7 -4.83 -3.48 8.79
CA GLY A 7 -4.44 -3.07 10.14
C GLY A 7 -4.78 -1.61 10.42
N PHE A 8 -4.57 -1.17 11.67
CA PHE A 8 -4.90 0.18 12.13
C PHE A 8 -4.06 1.27 11.44
N MET A 9 -4.55 2.51 11.46
CA MET A 9 -3.77 3.67 11.00
C MET A 9 -2.47 3.78 11.82
N GLY A 10 -1.36 4.16 11.19
CA GLY A 10 -0.05 4.22 11.86
C GLY A 10 0.69 2.90 12.07
N CYS A 11 0.09 1.74 11.73
CA CYS A 11 0.78 0.44 11.87
C CYS A 11 1.82 0.13 10.76
N GLY A 12 2.18 1.12 9.94
CA GLY A 12 3.24 1.01 8.93
C GLY A 12 2.83 0.41 7.57
N LYS A 13 1.54 0.28 7.26
CA LYS A 13 1.06 -0.32 5.99
C LYS A 13 1.65 0.36 4.75
N THR A 14 1.62 1.69 4.70
CA THR A 14 2.17 2.45 3.56
C THR A 14 3.68 2.27 3.42
N HIS A 15 4.42 2.22 4.54
CA HIS A 15 5.86 1.97 4.53
C HIS A 15 6.19 0.58 3.99
N TRP A 16 5.63 -0.48 4.61
CA TRP A 16 5.89 -1.85 4.19
C TRP A 16 5.33 -2.18 2.80
N GLY A 17 4.24 -1.54 2.40
CA GLY A 17 3.67 -1.68 1.06
C GLY A 17 4.58 -1.19 -0.04
N ARG A 18 5.25 -0.03 0.15
CA ARG A 18 6.24 0.49 -0.80
C ARG A 18 7.49 -0.39 -0.88
N GLU A 19 8.02 -0.80 0.26
CA GLU A 19 9.19 -1.70 0.31
C GLU A 19 8.89 -3.04 -0.38
N LEU A 20 7.72 -3.62 -0.11
CA LEU A 20 7.28 -4.87 -0.72
C LEU A 20 7.07 -4.72 -2.23
N SER A 21 6.45 -3.62 -2.67
CA SER A 21 6.18 -3.39 -4.08
C SER A 21 7.46 -3.24 -4.90
N GLN A 22 8.47 -2.54 -4.35
CA GLN A 22 9.78 -2.40 -4.98
C GLN A 22 10.50 -3.74 -5.10
N LYS A 23 10.54 -4.53 -4.01
CA LYS A 23 11.19 -5.85 -4.01
C LYS A 23 10.54 -6.84 -4.97
N LEU A 24 9.21 -6.80 -5.07
CA LEU A 24 8.46 -7.68 -5.97
C LEU A 24 8.28 -7.11 -7.38
N GLN A 25 8.75 -5.88 -7.64
CA GLN A 25 8.56 -5.16 -8.91
C GLN A 25 7.08 -5.11 -9.34
N ILE A 26 6.18 -4.87 -8.39
CA ILE A 26 4.74 -4.71 -8.62
C ILE A 26 4.30 -3.29 -8.27
N PRO A 27 3.20 -2.79 -8.85
CA PRO A 27 2.67 -1.48 -8.48
C PRO A 27 2.18 -1.45 -7.03
N PHE A 28 2.33 -0.27 -6.41
CA PHE A 28 1.78 0.04 -5.09
C PHE A 28 0.62 1.03 -5.22
N PHE A 29 -0.43 0.80 -4.43
CA PHE A 29 -1.60 1.66 -4.36
C PHE A 29 -1.94 1.93 -2.89
N ASP A 30 -2.06 3.21 -2.55
CA ASP A 30 -2.62 3.64 -1.27
C ASP A 30 -4.11 3.98 -1.49
N LEU A 31 -5.01 3.25 -0.83
CA LEU A 31 -6.44 3.40 -1.06
C LEU A 31 -6.96 4.77 -0.61
N ASP A 32 -6.40 5.32 0.47
CA ASP A 32 -6.87 6.59 1.02
C ASP A 32 -6.56 7.72 0.01
N SER A 33 -5.33 7.74 -0.54
CA SER A 33 -4.94 8.69 -1.59
C SER A 33 -5.76 8.55 -2.88
N LEU A 34 -6.07 7.32 -3.30
CA LEU A 34 -6.88 7.07 -4.51
C LEU A 34 -8.33 7.52 -4.36
N ILE A 35 -8.87 7.52 -3.14
CA ILE A 35 -10.22 8.00 -2.87
C ILE A 35 -10.23 9.52 -2.80
N GLU A 36 -9.20 10.15 -2.24
CA GLU A 36 -9.06 11.62 -2.18
C GLU A 36 -8.87 12.28 -3.56
N GLU A 37 -8.24 11.58 -4.51
CA GLU A 37 -8.05 12.07 -5.88
C GLU A 37 -9.33 12.05 -6.75
N ARG A 38 -10.47 11.59 -6.23
CA ARG A 38 -11.78 11.55 -6.90
C ARG A 38 -12.67 12.72 -6.53
#